data_AF-A0A6I5QXF0-F1
#
_entry.id   AF-A0A6I5QXF0-F1
#
_cell.length_a   1.000
_cell.length_b   1.000
_cell.length_c   1.000
_cell.angle_alpha   90.00
_cell.angle_beta   90.00
_cell.angle_gamma   90.00
#
_symmetry.space_group_name_H-M   'P 1'
#
loop_
_entity.id
_entity.type
_entity.pdbx_description
1 polymer ?
#
loop_
_entity_poly.entity_id
_entity_poly.type
_entity_poly.pdbx_seq_one_letter_code
_entity_poly.pdbx_strand_id
1 'polypeptide(L)'
;MLIPLLIAQAVSTADYPCWMETANGQIVNMDYLCQPATAMPDSDSSSAEQASTQGGGYVLQQQGRLEAGDEIASDGSLFDRYTFEGQAGQFVTITLDSEEFDTYLELLDGSENLLAADDDRDFTTTNSAISIALPETGTYQVIVNSFWMGEQGSYTLVVQGATTP
;
A
#
# COMPACT_ATOMS: atom_id res chain seq x y z
N MET A 1 27.01 -16.59 -52.04
CA MET A 1 26.98 -15.41 -51.15
C MET A 1 25.69 -14.66 -51.47
N LEU A 2 24.60 -15.03 -50.80
CA LEU A 2 24.02 -14.42 -49.58
C LEU A 2 22.91 -13.38 -49.95
N ILE A 3 21.67 -13.88 -50.07
CA ILE A 3 20.43 -13.61 -49.27
C ILE A 3 19.66 -12.33 -49.66
N PRO A 4 18.39 -12.43 -50.14
CA PRO A 4 17.45 -11.33 -50.21
C PRO A 4 16.59 -11.24 -48.92
N LEU A 5 16.27 -10.03 -48.44
CA LEU A 5 15.33 -9.80 -47.34
C LEU A 5 14.45 -8.59 -47.70
N LEU A 6 13.25 -8.82 -48.24
CA LEU A 6 11.94 -8.99 -47.57
C LEU A 6 11.23 -7.64 -47.38
N ILE A 7 10.35 -7.30 -48.33
CA ILE A 7 9.24 -6.37 -48.13
C ILE A 7 7.99 -7.27 -48.09
N ALA A 8 7.47 -7.53 -46.90
CA ALA A 8 6.18 -8.18 -46.73
C ALA A 8 5.13 -7.10 -46.40
N GLN A 9 4.17 -6.94 -47.31
CA GLN A 9 2.96 -6.18 -47.07
C GLN A 9 1.93 -7.03 -46.31
N ALA A 10 1.12 -6.30 -45.53
CA ALA A 10 -0.17 -6.60 -44.91
C ALA A 10 -0.72 -8.04 -44.99
N VAL A 11 -0.97 -8.63 -43.82
CA VAL A 11 -1.90 -9.75 -43.65
C VAL A 11 -2.97 -9.35 -42.63
N SER A 12 -4.18 -9.19 -43.16
CA SER A 12 -5.51 -9.44 -42.58
C SER A 12 -5.63 -9.65 -41.06
N THR A 13 -6.33 -8.74 -40.38
CA THR A 13 -6.82 -8.92 -39.01
C THR A 13 -8.05 -9.84 -39.01
N ALA A 14 -7.82 -11.14 -38.87
CA ALA A 14 -8.85 -12.10 -38.50
C ALA A 14 -8.21 -13.21 -37.65
N ASP A 15 -8.72 -13.35 -36.42
CA ASP A 15 -8.71 -14.52 -35.55
C ASP A 15 -7.40 -15.31 -35.40
N TYR A 16 -6.57 -14.97 -34.39
CA TYR A 16 -5.70 -15.96 -33.72
C TYR A 16 -5.56 -15.71 -32.20
N PRO A 17 -5.42 -16.79 -31.39
CA PRO A 17 -5.77 -16.86 -29.97
C PRO A 17 -4.57 -16.83 -29.00
N CYS A 18 -4.88 -16.67 -27.71
CA CYS A 18 -4.01 -16.62 -26.53
C CYS A 18 -2.84 -17.65 -26.50
N TRP A 19 -1.58 -17.31 -26.85
CA TRP A 19 -0.34 -17.84 -26.21
C TRP A 19 1.01 -17.21 -26.65
N MET A 20 1.82 -16.85 -25.63
CA MET A 20 3.30 -16.83 -25.43
C MET A 20 4.31 -16.03 -26.28
N GLU A 21 5.10 -15.17 -25.59
CA GLU A 21 6.57 -15.15 -25.64
C GLU A 21 7.18 -14.65 -24.30
N THR A 22 8.34 -15.19 -23.90
CA THR A 22 9.03 -15.01 -22.60
C THR A 22 10.09 -13.91 -22.60
N ALA A 23 10.21 -13.18 -21.48
CA ALA A 23 11.46 -12.52 -21.07
C ALA A 23 11.73 -12.76 -19.57
N ASN A 24 12.92 -13.25 -19.24
CA ASN A 24 13.52 -13.35 -17.89
C ASN A 24 12.96 -14.38 -16.88
N GLY A 25 12.40 -15.51 -17.32
CA GLY A 25 12.44 -16.76 -16.54
C GLY A 25 11.70 -16.78 -15.19
N GLN A 26 10.73 -15.89 -14.95
CA GLN A 26 9.86 -15.97 -13.76
C GLN A 26 8.40 -16.13 -14.18
N ILE A 27 7.75 -17.19 -13.68
CA ILE A 27 6.34 -17.49 -13.90
C ILE A 27 5.52 -16.56 -13.01
N VAL A 28 4.75 -15.66 -13.62
CA VAL A 28 3.64 -14.95 -12.94
C VAL A 28 2.33 -15.50 -13.50
N ASN A 29 1.50 -15.97 -12.58
CA ASN A 29 0.19 -16.56 -12.87
C ASN A 29 -0.73 -15.49 -13.48
N MET A 30 -1.08 -15.64 -14.76
CA MET A 30 -2.05 -14.81 -15.49
C MET A 30 -3.13 -15.73 -16.07
N ASP A 31 -3.85 -16.44 -15.19
CA ASP A 31 -5.00 -17.29 -15.53
C ASP A 31 -6.26 -16.49 -15.96
N TYR A 32 -6.11 -15.24 -16.42
CA TYR A 32 -7.20 -14.45 -17.00
C TYR A 32 -6.99 -14.23 -18.49
N LEU A 33 -6.94 -15.30 -19.29
CA LEU A 33 -7.21 -15.20 -20.73
C LEU A 33 -7.93 -16.45 -21.25
N CYS A 34 -9.03 -16.23 -21.99
CA CYS A 34 -9.77 -17.20 -22.84
C CYS A 34 -10.79 -18.16 -22.15
N GLN A 35 -12.09 -17.80 -22.11
CA GLN A 35 -13.23 -18.75 -21.98
C GLN A 35 -14.34 -18.45 -23.01
N PRO A 36 -14.90 -19.46 -23.72
CA PRO A 36 -16.07 -19.27 -24.58
C PRO A 36 -17.37 -19.28 -23.77
N ALA A 37 -18.32 -18.43 -24.15
CA ALA A 37 -19.63 -18.35 -23.52
C ALA A 37 -20.51 -19.56 -23.87
N THR A 38 -20.70 -20.49 -22.93
CA THR A 38 -21.89 -21.35 -22.87
C THR A 38 -22.18 -21.83 -21.44
N ALA A 39 -23.39 -21.48 -20.97
CA ALA A 39 -24.28 -22.19 -20.05
C ALA A 39 -23.81 -22.53 -18.60
N MET A 40 -24.44 -21.87 -17.63
CA MET A 40 -24.75 -22.45 -16.31
C MET A 40 -25.84 -23.55 -16.48
N PRO A 41 -25.93 -24.59 -15.62
CA PRO A 41 -26.60 -24.40 -14.32
C PRO A 41 -26.04 -25.21 -13.12
N ASP A 42 -26.34 -24.65 -11.94
CA ASP A 42 -26.57 -25.22 -10.61
C ASP A 42 -25.72 -26.40 -10.10
N SER A 43 -25.05 -26.20 -8.96
CA SER A 43 -25.47 -26.81 -7.68
C SER A 43 -24.46 -26.57 -6.56
N ASP A 44 -25.04 -26.12 -5.44
CA ASP A 44 -24.68 -26.39 -4.05
C ASP A 44 -23.45 -25.77 -3.38
N SER A 45 -23.79 -24.95 -2.38
CA SER A 45 -23.24 -24.92 -1.02
C SER A 45 -21.74 -24.67 -0.81
N SER A 46 -21.48 -23.43 -0.38
CA SER A 46 -20.56 -23.01 0.69
C SER A 46 -19.34 -23.88 0.99
N SER A 47 -18.14 -23.33 0.84
CA SER A 47 -17.13 -23.36 1.91
C SER A 47 -15.91 -22.50 1.59
N ALA A 48 -15.48 -21.79 2.64
CA ALA A 48 -14.11 -21.38 2.94
C ALA A 48 -13.49 -20.23 2.13
N GLU A 49 -13.57 -19.04 2.74
CA GLU A 49 -12.39 -18.35 3.27
C GLU A 49 -11.14 -18.42 2.37
N GLN A 50 -10.92 -17.41 1.54
CA GLN A 50 -9.55 -17.12 1.09
C GLN A 50 -8.77 -16.49 2.25
N ALA A 51 -8.32 -17.35 3.15
CA ALA A 51 -7.34 -17.04 4.17
C ALA A 51 -5.93 -16.96 3.55
N SER A 52 -5.33 -15.79 3.72
CA SER A 52 -3.96 -15.55 4.18
C SER A 52 -2.78 -16.29 3.53
N THR A 53 -1.90 -15.49 2.90
CA THR A 53 -0.44 -15.72 2.98
C THR A 53 0.19 -14.47 3.58
N GLN A 54 0.27 -14.47 4.92
CA GLN A 54 1.01 -13.52 5.72
C GLN A 54 2.49 -13.89 5.79
N GLY A 55 3.34 -12.86 5.67
CA GLY A 55 4.77 -12.90 5.94
C GLY A 55 5.29 -11.48 6.05
N GLY A 56 4.70 -10.69 6.96
CA GLY A 56 4.84 -9.23 7.08
C GLY A 56 3.52 -8.54 6.72
N GLY A 57 2.47 -8.80 7.51
CA GLY A 57 1.12 -8.31 7.21
C GLY A 57 1.03 -6.79 7.33
N TYR A 58 0.29 -6.17 6.41
CA TYR A 58 -0.21 -4.82 6.65
C TYR A 58 -1.15 -4.87 7.87
N VAL A 59 -0.83 -4.09 8.89
CA VAL A 59 -1.69 -3.84 10.04
C VAL A 59 -2.70 -2.74 9.70
N LEU A 60 -2.27 -1.75 8.92
CA LEU A 60 -3.10 -0.69 8.37
C LEU A 60 -2.51 -0.27 7.01
N GLN A 61 -3.37 0.04 6.05
CA GLN A 61 -2.99 0.72 4.82
C GLN A 61 -4.10 1.70 4.44
N GLN A 62 -3.75 2.96 4.22
CA GLN A 62 -4.70 4.01 3.94
C GLN A 62 -4.15 4.98 2.89
N GLN A 63 -5.02 5.44 2.00
CA GLN A 63 -4.77 6.59 1.15
C GLN A 63 -5.67 7.73 1.61
N GLY A 64 -5.14 8.94 1.65
CA GLY A 64 -5.86 10.12 2.12
C GLY A 64 -5.37 11.39 1.47
N ARG A 65 -5.88 12.51 1.96
CA ARG A 65 -5.48 13.85 1.52
C ARG A 65 -5.64 14.82 2.68
N LEU A 66 -4.56 15.51 3.05
CA LEU A 66 -4.66 16.66 3.94
C LEU A 66 -5.35 17.80 3.20
N GLU A 67 -6.48 18.26 3.71
CA GLU A 67 -7.30 19.30 3.11
C GLU A 67 -8.06 20.18 4.11
N ALA A 68 -8.54 21.32 3.62
CA ALA A 68 -9.33 22.23 4.43
C ALA A 68 -10.61 21.53 4.95
N GLY A 69 -10.70 21.36 6.27
CA GLY A 69 -11.80 20.65 6.92
C GLY A 69 -11.32 19.59 7.90
N ASP A 70 -10.07 19.16 7.76
CA ASP A 70 -9.42 18.21 8.68
C ASP A 70 -9.19 18.82 10.06
N GLU A 71 -8.74 17.97 10.99
CA GLU A 71 -8.39 18.42 12.33
C GLU A 71 -7.21 19.40 12.28
N ILE A 72 -7.19 20.37 13.19
CA ILE A 72 -6.17 21.43 13.23
C ILE A 72 -5.40 21.30 14.54
N ALA A 73 -4.08 21.14 14.43
CA ALA A 73 -3.19 21.11 15.58
C ALA A 73 -3.02 22.51 16.20
N SER A 74 -2.42 22.57 17.39
CA SER A 74 -2.29 23.84 18.13
C SER A 74 -1.45 24.92 17.41
N ASP A 75 -0.59 24.50 16.48
CA ASP A 75 0.23 25.38 15.64
C ASP A 75 -0.44 25.78 14.33
N GLY A 76 -1.64 25.27 14.05
CA GLY A 76 -2.42 25.57 12.84
C GLY A 76 -2.19 24.61 11.67
N SER A 77 -1.38 23.56 11.82
CA SER A 77 -1.22 22.51 10.83
C SER A 77 -2.47 21.60 10.76
N LEU A 78 -2.75 21.04 9.57
CA LEU A 78 -3.86 20.11 9.35
C LEU A 78 -3.36 18.69 9.58
N PHE A 79 -4.16 17.86 10.23
CA PHE A 79 -3.80 16.46 10.41
C PHE A 79 -4.98 15.51 10.27
N ASP A 80 -4.66 14.30 9.84
CA ASP A 80 -5.53 13.14 9.85
C ASP A 80 -5.07 12.15 10.93
N ARG A 81 -6.05 11.47 11.55
CA ARG A 81 -5.82 10.50 12.62
C ARG A 81 -6.27 9.11 12.22
N TYR A 82 -5.38 8.15 12.40
CA TYR A 82 -5.67 6.73 12.20
C TYR A 82 -5.35 5.91 13.44
N THR A 83 -6.00 4.76 13.58
CA THR A 83 -5.80 3.86 14.71
C THR A 83 -5.51 2.45 14.27
N PHE A 84 -4.68 1.74 15.02
CA PHE A 84 -4.48 0.30 14.85
C PHE A 84 -4.27 -0.40 16.20
N GLU A 85 -4.53 -1.71 16.24
CA GLU A 85 -4.27 -2.54 17.42
C GLU A 85 -2.85 -3.13 17.35
N GLY A 86 -2.12 -3.04 18.46
CA GLY A 86 -0.77 -3.56 18.60
C GLY A 86 -0.58 -4.41 19.84
N GLN A 87 0.45 -5.25 19.84
CA GLN A 87 0.85 -6.08 20.98
C GLN A 87 2.18 -5.62 21.58
N ALA A 88 2.34 -5.77 22.89
CA ALA A 88 3.61 -5.49 23.56
C ALA A 88 4.75 -6.32 22.93
N GLY A 89 5.83 -5.65 22.53
CA GLY A 89 6.98 -6.24 21.85
C GLY A 89 6.78 -6.48 20.34
N GLN A 90 5.61 -6.22 19.77
CA GLN A 90 5.41 -6.28 18.34
C GLN A 90 6.25 -5.20 17.66
N PHE A 91 7.08 -5.61 16.69
CA PHE A 91 7.83 -4.66 15.88
C PHE A 91 6.98 -4.19 14.71
N VAL A 92 6.84 -2.87 14.56
CA VAL A 92 6.10 -2.25 13.47
C VAL A 92 6.97 -1.26 12.71
N THR A 93 6.68 -1.13 11.42
CA THR A 93 7.20 -0.07 10.55
C THR A 93 6.03 0.71 9.99
N ILE A 94 6.03 2.02 10.20
CA ILE A 94 5.03 2.96 9.72
C ILE A 94 5.69 3.85 8.68
N THR A 95 5.14 3.93 7.48
CA THR A 95 5.63 4.83 6.42
C THR A 95 4.53 5.79 6.01
N LEU A 96 4.92 7.04 5.79
CA LEU A 96 4.08 8.08 5.24
C LEU A 96 4.77 8.65 4.00
N ASP A 97 4.12 8.50 2.84
CA ASP A 97 4.67 8.98 1.56
C ASP A 97 3.72 10.02 0.94
N SER A 98 4.28 11.15 0.52
CA SER A 98 3.60 12.15 -0.30
C SER A 98 4.54 12.74 -1.35
N GLU A 99 4.02 13.05 -2.53
CA GLU A 99 4.71 13.85 -3.55
C GLU A 99 4.28 15.32 -3.52
N GLU A 100 3.28 15.67 -2.69
CA GLU A 100 2.61 16.98 -2.68
C GLU A 100 3.01 17.86 -1.48
N PHE A 101 3.50 17.28 -0.39
CA PHE A 101 3.92 18.01 0.81
C PHE A 101 5.05 17.30 1.55
N ASP A 102 5.71 18.03 2.44
CA ASP A 102 6.73 17.52 3.35
C ASP A 102 6.05 16.83 4.53
N THR A 103 6.22 15.51 4.67
CA THR A 103 5.40 14.72 5.59
C THR A 103 5.87 14.84 7.03
N TYR A 104 4.94 14.78 7.98
CA TYR A 104 5.24 14.68 9.40
C TYR A 104 4.38 13.60 10.03
N LEU A 105 5.04 12.59 10.60
CA LEU A 105 4.40 11.38 11.12
C LEU A 105 4.60 11.31 12.63
N GLU A 106 3.53 11.16 13.40
CA GLU A 106 3.60 10.86 14.84
C GLU A 106 2.95 9.51 15.16
N LEU A 107 3.50 8.81 16.15
CA LEU A 107 2.90 7.63 16.77
C LEU A 107 2.64 7.91 18.25
N LEU A 108 1.38 7.79 18.65
CA LEU A 108 0.92 7.93 20.04
C LEU A 108 0.44 6.57 20.58
N ASP A 109 0.59 6.38 21.89
CA ASP A 109 -0.08 5.27 22.59
C ASP A 109 -1.57 5.57 22.86
N GLY A 110 -2.28 4.59 23.45
CA GLY A 110 -3.69 4.72 23.80
C GLY A 110 -3.99 5.73 24.91
N SER A 111 -2.97 6.29 25.57
CA SER A 111 -3.06 7.39 26.54
C SER A 111 -2.62 8.73 25.96
N GLU A 112 -2.46 8.82 24.63
CA GLU A 112 -2.01 10.00 23.88
C GLU A 112 -0.57 10.45 24.21
N ASN A 113 0.27 9.56 24.75
CA ASN A 113 1.70 9.87 24.90
C ASN A 113 2.41 9.68 23.56
N LEU A 114 3.26 10.64 23.18
CA LEU A 114 4.12 10.53 22.00
C LEU A 114 5.19 9.46 22.21
N LEU A 115 5.21 8.47 21.32
CA LEU A 115 6.22 7.41 21.30
C LEU A 115 7.35 7.69 20.32
N ALA A 116 7.00 8.20 19.14
CA ALA A 116 7.96 8.53 18.09
C ALA A 116 7.35 9.56 17.13
N ALA A 117 8.21 10.35 16.51
CA ALA A 117 7.88 11.21 15.38
C ALA A 117 9.04 11.22 14.39
N ASP A 118 8.72 11.44 13.11
CA ASP A 118 9.70 11.55 12.03
C ASP A 118 9.12 12.44 10.91
N ASP A 119 9.96 13.25 10.27
CA ASP A 119 9.65 14.04 9.06
C ASP A 119 10.38 13.47 7.83
N ASP A 120 11.67 13.18 7.99
CA ASP A 120 12.55 12.71 6.92
C ASP A 120 13.13 11.31 7.22
N ARG A 121 12.64 10.26 6.56
CA ARG A 121 13.15 8.89 6.74
C ARG A 121 14.63 8.76 6.37
N ASP A 122 15.13 9.63 5.48
CA ASP A 122 16.53 9.77 5.12
C ASP A 122 16.83 11.15 4.46
N PHE A 123 18.10 11.46 4.23
CA PHE A 123 18.54 12.76 3.68
C PHE A 123 18.17 13.02 2.20
N THR A 124 17.44 12.13 1.55
CA THR A 124 17.12 12.19 0.11
C THR A 124 15.64 12.39 -0.18
N THR A 125 14.78 12.39 0.84
CA THR A 125 13.32 12.47 0.70
C THR A 125 12.69 13.18 1.89
N THR A 126 11.55 13.82 1.66
CA THR A 126 10.69 14.45 2.67
C THR A 126 9.56 13.52 3.14
N ASN A 127 9.81 12.21 3.08
CA ASN A 127 8.83 11.18 3.44
C ASN A 127 9.25 10.57 4.77
N SER A 128 8.32 10.39 5.71
CA SER A 128 8.62 9.93 7.06
C SER A 128 8.54 8.41 7.22
N ALA A 129 9.32 7.86 8.15
CA ALA A 129 9.19 6.47 8.57
C ALA A 129 9.54 6.24 10.05
N ILE A 130 8.65 5.55 10.77
CA ILE A 130 8.87 5.13 12.16
C ILE A 130 9.04 3.61 12.19
N SER A 131 10.09 3.11 12.84
CA SER A 131 10.24 1.68 13.13
C SER A 131 10.48 1.46 14.62
N ILE A 132 9.59 0.75 15.30
CA ILE A 132 9.56 0.66 16.77
C ILE A 132 9.00 -0.68 17.26
N ALA A 133 9.51 -1.16 18.40
CA ALA A 133 8.86 -2.21 19.17
C ALA A 133 7.81 -1.59 20.10
N LEU A 134 6.54 -1.95 19.91
CA LEU A 134 5.43 -1.39 20.68
C LEU A 134 5.58 -1.72 22.18
N PRO A 135 5.45 -0.74 23.08
CA PRO A 135 5.73 -0.96 24.51
C PRO A 135 4.64 -1.78 25.21
N GLU A 136 3.40 -1.71 24.73
CA GLU A 136 2.23 -2.27 25.40
C GLU A 136 1.26 -2.91 24.41
N THR A 137 0.31 -3.69 24.91
CA THR A 137 -0.79 -4.21 24.08
C THR A 137 -1.97 -3.25 24.17
N GLY A 138 -2.46 -2.79 23.03
CA GLY A 138 -3.62 -1.91 22.95
C GLY A 138 -3.71 -1.14 21.65
N THR A 139 -4.58 -0.12 21.65
CA THR A 139 -4.79 0.76 20.51
C THR A 139 -3.69 1.83 20.45
N TYR A 140 -3.15 2.03 19.25
CA TYR A 140 -2.19 3.07 18.91
C TYR A 140 -2.83 4.06 17.94
N GLN A 141 -2.34 5.31 17.96
CA GLN A 141 -2.79 6.36 17.06
C GLN A 141 -1.65 6.85 16.20
N VAL A 142 -1.90 6.96 14.90
CA VAL A 142 -0.97 7.51 13.92
C VAL A 142 -1.51 8.85 13.46
N ILE A 143 -0.71 9.90 13.63
CA ILE A 143 -1.04 11.23 13.15
C ILE A 143 -0.30 11.45 11.84
N VAL A 144 -1.07 11.73 10.79
CA VAL A 144 -0.56 12.15 9.48
C VAL A 144 -0.70 13.66 9.40
N ASN A 145 0.42 14.38 9.30
CA ASN A 145 0.47 15.83 9.23
C ASN A 145 1.51 16.25 8.17
N SER A 146 1.59 17.54 7.89
CA SER A 146 2.67 18.16 7.12
C SER A 146 3.67 18.87 8.03
N PHE A 147 4.94 18.90 7.64
CA PHE A 147 5.98 19.59 8.38
C PHE A 147 5.77 21.12 8.39
N TRP A 148 5.31 21.68 7.27
CA TRP A 148 4.95 23.09 7.20
C TRP A 148 3.44 23.30 7.39
N MET A 149 3.09 24.34 8.14
CA MET A 149 1.69 24.73 8.33
C MET A 149 1.02 25.07 7.00
N GLY A 150 -0.21 24.58 6.80
CA GLY A 150 -1.04 24.93 5.65
C GLY A 150 -0.72 24.19 4.35
N GLU A 151 0.26 23.28 4.35
CA GLU A 151 0.43 22.33 3.26
C GLU A 151 -0.74 21.34 3.22
N GLN A 152 -1.05 20.89 2.01
CA GLN A 152 -2.19 20.04 1.70
C GLN A 152 -1.79 19.16 0.52
N GLY A 153 -2.26 17.93 0.48
CA GLY A 153 -1.87 17.01 -0.58
C GLY A 153 -2.28 15.57 -0.29
N SER A 154 -2.25 14.75 -1.34
CA SER A 154 -2.50 13.32 -1.18
C SER A 154 -1.33 12.62 -0.49
N TYR A 155 -1.62 11.54 0.22
CA TYR A 155 -0.61 10.71 0.86
C TYR A 155 -1.03 9.24 0.89
N THR A 156 -0.04 8.38 1.13
CA THR A 156 -0.23 6.97 1.47
C THR A 156 0.38 6.69 2.84
N LEU A 157 -0.45 6.19 3.77
CA LEU A 157 -0.05 5.70 5.08
C LEU A 157 -0.03 4.17 5.07
N VAL A 158 1.05 3.58 5.59
CA VAL A 158 1.19 2.14 5.74
C VAL A 158 1.72 1.82 7.13
N VAL A 159 1.08 0.89 7.83
CA VAL A 159 1.60 0.25 9.04
C VAL A 159 1.83 -1.22 8.69
N GLN A 160 3.08 -1.66 8.78
CA GLN A 160 3.48 -3.06 8.63
C GLN A 160 3.89 -3.62 9.98
N GLY A 161 3.50 -4.86 10.23
CA GLY A 161 3.88 -5.58 11.44
C GLY A 161 3.44 -7.03 11.35
N ALA A 162 4.18 -7.92 12.01
CA ALA A 162 3.67 -9.28 12.16
C ALA A 162 2.43 -9.21 13.06
N THR A 163 1.26 -9.58 12.53
CA THR A 163 0.13 -9.87 13.41
C THR A 163 0.45 -11.20 14.07
N THR A 164 0.64 -11.22 15.38
CA THR A 164 0.74 -12.50 16.10
C THR A 164 -0.59 -13.23 15.89
N PRO A 165 -0.59 -14.44 15.29
CA PRO A 165 -1.82 -15.18 14.99
C PRO A 165 -2.60 -15.60 16.24
#